data_AF-H0HVP7-F1
#
_entry.id   AF-H0HVP7-F1
#
_cell.length_a   1.000
_cell.length_b   1.000
_cell.length_c   1.000
_cell.angle_alpha   90.00
_cell.angle_beta   90.00
_cell.angle_gamma   90.00
#
_symmetry.space_group_name_H-M   'P 1'
#
loop_
_entity.id
_entity.type
_entity.pdbx_description
1 polymer ?
#
loop_
_entity_poly.entity_id
_entity_poly.type
_entity_poly.pdbx_seq_one_letter_code
_entity_poly.pdbx_strand_id
1 'polypeptide(L)'
;MEQPVIYVDADACPVKAEVEKVAERLGLVVTFVSNGGLRPSRDPMIRHVVVPKTAADAADDWIVENAKANDIVITADIPLAARAVALGAHALGPT
;
A
#
# COMPACT_ATOMS: atom_id res chain seq x y z
N MET A 1 -19.36 6.58 4.04
CA MET A 1 -17.96 6.21 4.34
C MET A 1 -17.09 6.97 3.36
N GLU A 2 -15.95 7.49 3.81
CA GLU A 2 -14.97 8.10 2.92
C GLU A 2 -14.46 7.06 1.90
N GLN A 3 -14.02 7.52 0.73
CA GLN A 3 -13.43 6.62 -0.26
C GLN A 3 -12.15 6.00 0.32
N PRO A 4 -11.95 4.68 0.17
CA PRO A 4 -10.78 4.01 0.70
C PRO A 4 -9.53 4.38 -0.09
N VAL A 5 -8.39 4.45 0.59
CA VAL A 5 -7.07 4.55 -0.02
C VAL A 5 -6.47 3.15 -0.13
N ILE A 6 -5.76 2.89 -1.23
CA ILE A 6 -5.01 1.65 -1.41
C ILE A 6 -3.55 1.90 -1.02
N TYR A 7 -3.06 1.17 -0.03
CA TYR A 7 -1.66 1.11 0.35
C TYR A 7 -1.06 -0.20 -0.18
N VAL A 8 0.10 -0.12 -0.80
CA VAL A 8 0.79 -1.29 -1.34
C VAL A 8 2.19 -1.36 -0.75
N ASP A 9 2.51 -2.47 -0.08
CA ASP A 9 3.89 -2.85 0.20
C ASP A 9 4.57 -3.16 -1.14
N ALA A 10 5.48 -2.28 -1.56
CA ALA A 10 6.08 -2.30 -2.88
C ALA A 10 7.45 -2.97 -2.95
N ASP A 11 8.02 -3.47 -1.85
CA ASP A 11 9.38 -4.04 -1.87
C ASP A 11 9.47 -5.38 -2.62
N ALA A 12 8.35 -6.09 -2.78
CA ALA A 12 8.27 -7.30 -3.60
C ALA A 12 6.89 -7.59 -4.22
N CYS A 13 5.96 -6.62 -4.24
CA CYS A 13 4.61 -6.87 -4.76
C CYS A 13 4.61 -7.18 -6.28
N PRO A 14 4.13 -8.37 -6.70
CA PRO A 14 4.07 -8.78 -8.11
C PRO A 14 2.87 -8.19 -8.86
N VAL A 15 1.86 -7.68 -8.15
CA VAL A 15 0.56 -7.25 -8.71
C VAL A 15 0.39 -5.73 -8.80
N LYS A 16 1.49 -4.97 -8.87
CA LYS A 16 1.42 -3.48 -8.91
C LYS A 16 0.60 -2.98 -10.11
N ALA A 17 0.77 -3.58 -11.28
CA ALA A 17 0.06 -3.18 -12.49
C ALA A 17 -1.46 -3.46 -12.39
N GLU A 18 -1.83 -4.56 -11.75
CA GLU A 18 -3.22 -4.92 -11.47
C GLU A 18 -3.85 -3.93 -10.49
N VAL A 19 -3.11 -3.53 -9.44
CA VAL A 19 -3.57 -2.50 -8.50
C VAL A 19 -3.80 -1.18 -9.23
N GLU A 20 -2.86 -0.73 -10.06
CA GLU A 20 -3.01 0.50 -10.87
C GLU A 20 -4.27 0.43 -11.75
N LYS A 21 -4.44 -0.67 -12.50
CA LYS A 21 -5.58 -0.87 -13.40
C LYS A 21 -6.93 -0.89 -12.68
N VAL A 22 -6.99 -1.52 -11.51
CA VAL A 22 -8.23 -1.58 -10.71
C VAL A 22 -8.52 -0.23 -10.07
N ALA A 23 -7.51 0.45 -9.53
CA ALA A 23 -7.63 1.75 -8.92
C ALA A 23 -8.09 2.82 -9.93
N GLU A 24 -7.51 2.83 -11.13
CA GLU A 24 -7.92 3.72 -12.23
C GLU A 24 -9.42 3.55 -12.55
N ARG A 25 -9.90 2.30 -12.68
CA ARG A 25 -11.31 2.00 -12.97
C ARG A 25 -12.25 2.46 -11.84
N LEU A 26 -11.78 2.45 -10.60
CA LEU A 26 -12.57 2.79 -9.42
C LEU A 26 -12.37 4.25 -8.97
N GLY A 27 -11.45 5.00 -9.59
CA GLY A 27 -11.09 6.35 -9.18
C GLY A 27 -10.45 6.42 -7.79
N LEU A 28 -9.71 5.38 -7.38
CA LEU A 28 -9.11 5.28 -6.05
C LEU A 28 -7.64 5.72 -6.07
N VAL A 29 -7.19 6.33 -4.98
CA VAL A 29 -5.79 6.71 -4.79
C VAL A 29 -4.98 5.48 -4.38
N VAL A 30 -3.81 5.31 -5.01
CA VAL A 30 -2.83 4.27 -4.65
C VAL A 30 -1.60 4.94 -4.06
N THR A 31 -1.11 4.41 -2.94
CA THR A 31 0.17 4.78 -2.36
C THR A 31 1.06 3.55 -2.31
N PHE A 32 2.06 3.52 -3.18
CA PHE A 32 3.13 2.52 -3.12
C PHE A 32 4.16 2.93 -2.08
N VAL A 33 4.41 2.06 -1.11
CA VAL A 33 5.37 2.29 -0.02
C VAL A 33 6.50 1.28 -0.15
N SER A 34 7.75 1.74 -0.15
CA SER A 34 8.92 0.86 -0.33
C SER A 34 10.09 1.33 0.53
N ASN A 35 10.89 0.39 1.02
CA ASN A 35 12.17 0.67 1.68
C ASN A 35 13.23 1.17 0.69
N GLY A 36 12.96 1.23 -0.62
CA GLY A 36 13.87 1.87 -1.56
C GLY A 36 13.40 1.85 -3.01
N GLY A 37 14.01 2.73 -3.81
CA GLY A 37 14.10 2.61 -5.27
C GLY A 37 12.81 2.21 -5.99
N LEU A 38 11.83 3.12 -6.04
CA LEU A 38 10.62 2.95 -6.84
C LEU A 38 10.57 4.00 -7.95
N ARG A 39 10.31 3.57 -9.19
CA ARG A 39 10.16 4.50 -10.31
C ARG A 39 8.85 5.28 -10.13
N PRO A 40 8.87 6.62 -10.13
CA PRO A 40 7.65 7.40 -9.98
C PRO A 40 6.69 7.19 -11.15
N SER A 41 5.41 7.07 -10.84
CA SER A 41 4.32 7.18 -11.81
C SER A 41 4.08 8.65 -12.18
N ARG A 42 3.53 8.86 -13.38
CA ARG A 42 3.06 10.18 -13.85
C ARG A 42 1.58 10.41 -13.57
N ASP A 43 0.88 9.37 -13.10
CA ASP A 43 -0.53 9.43 -12.77
C ASP A 43 -0.74 10.21 -11.45
N PRO A 44 -1.58 11.25 -11.43
CA PRO A 44 -1.86 12.01 -10.21
C PRO A 44 -2.56 11.18 -9.10
N MET A 45 -3.16 10.04 -9.44
CA MET A 45 -3.81 9.12 -8.49
C MET A 45 -2.81 8.15 -7.84
N ILE A 46 -1.57 8.08 -8.35
CA ILE A 46 -0.53 7.21 -7.84
C ILE A 46 0.52 8.00 -7.08
N ARG A 47 0.72 7.63 -5.82
CA ARG A 47 1.71 8.21 -4.91
C ARG A 47 2.80 7.19 -4.64
N HIS A 48 4.03 7.68 -4.50
CA HIS A 48 5.19 6.88 -4.14
C HIS A 48 5.78 7.43 -2.86
N VAL A 49 5.87 6.57 -1.84
CA VAL A 49 6.53 6.85 -0.58
C VAL A 49 7.74 5.92 -0.50
N VAL A 50 8.91 6.53 -0.41
CA VAL A 50 10.16 5.80 -0.21
C VAL A 50 10.64 6.10 1.20
N VAL A 51 10.66 5.06 2.04
CA VAL A 51 11.17 5.17 3.41
C VAL A 51 12.66 4.77 3.45
N PRO A 52 13.47 5.35 4.34
CA PRO A 52 14.88 5.01 4.44
C PRO A 52 15.09 3.55 4.88
N LYS A 53 16.01 2.82 4.22
CA LYS A 53 16.39 1.43 4.55
C LYS A 53 16.97 1.19 5.96
N THR A 54 17.07 2.22 6.79
CA THR A 54 17.73 2.12 8.10
C THR A 54 16.95 1.29 9.10
N ALA A 55 15.67 1.00 8.85
CA ALA A 55 14.88 0.03 9.60
C ALA A 55 14.23 -0.98 8.64
N ALA A 56 14.27 -2.27 8.97
CA ALA A 56 13.74 -3.35 8.14
C ALA A 56 12.23 -3.23 7.90
N ASP A 57 11.49 -2.70 8.88
CA ASP A 57 10.03 -2.64 8.89
C ASP A 57 9.50 -1.22 8.64
N ALA A 58 10.33 -0.31 8.11
CA ALA A 58 9.95 1.10 7.95
C ALA A 58 8.74 1.29 7.03
N ALA A 59 8.61 0.46 5.99
CA ALA A 59 7.48 0.54 5.06
C ALA A 59 6.17 0.13 5.74
N ASP A 60 6.22 -0.97 6.49
CA ASP A 60 5.10 -1.52 7.25
C ASP A 60 4.63 -0.54 8.32
N ASP A 61 5.57 0.04 9.08
CA ASP A 61 5.26 1.05 10.08
C ASP A 61 4.60 2.26 9.45
N TRP A 62 5.14 2.75 8.33
CA TRP A 62 4.53 3.87 7.62
C TRP A 62 3.12 3.56 7.13
N ILE A 63 2.88 2.37 6.56
CA ILE A 63 1.55 1.94 6.11
C ILE A 63 0.59 1.93 7.30
N VAL A 64 0.97 1.34 8.43
CA VAL A 64 0.11 1.20 9.61
C VAL A 64 -0.17 2.56 10.26
N GLU A 65 0.78 3.48 10.27
CA GLU A 65 0.59 4.84 10.79
C GLU A 65 -0.37 5.69 9.93
N ASN A 66 -0.47 5.39 8.63
CA ASN A 66 -1.26 6.18 7.69
C ASN A 66 -2.61 5.53 7.34
N ALA A 67 -2.72 4.21 7.45
CA ALA A 67 -3.94 3.47 7.17
C ALA A 67 -5.02 3.72 8.22
N LYS A 68 -6.27 3.77 7.77
CA LYS A 68 -7.46 3.94 8.60
C LYS A 68 -8.44 2.80 8.33
N ALA A 69 -9.50 2.74 9.15
CA ALA A 69 -10.60 1.83 8.91
C ALA A 69 -11.17 2.03 7.48
N ASN A 70 -11.52 0.93 6.82
CA ASN A 70 -11.97 0.84 5.43
C ASN A 70 -10.88 1.00 4.35
N ASP A 71 -9.64 1.39 4.67
CA ASP A 71 -8.56 1.40 3.69
C ASP A 71 -8.17 -0.02 3.25
N ILE A 72 -7.47 -0.13 2.12
CA ILE A 72 -7.05 -1.41 1.56
C ILE A 72 -5.53 -1.50 1.62
N VAL A 73 -4.99 -2.58 2.21
CA VAL A 73 -3.56 -2.87 2.28
C VAL A 73 -3.26 -4.10 1.44
N ILE A 74 -2.47 -3.92 0.39
CA ILE A 74 -1.95 -5.00 -0.45
C ILE A 74 -0.60 -5.43 0.10
N THR A 75 -0.53 -6.64 0.65
CA THR A 75 0.72 -7.17 1.21
C THR A 75 0.72 -8.70 1.23
N ALA A 76 1.89 -9.30 1.08
CA ALA A 76 2.13 -10.73 1.36
C ALA A 76 2.66 -10.94 2.79
N ASP A 77 2.99 -9.87 3.51
CA ASP A 77 3.50 -9.91 4.88
C ASP A 77 2.36 -10.13 5.87
N ILE A 78 2.40 -11.28 6.56
CA ILE A 78 1.38 -11.68 7.53
C ILE A 78 1.35 -10.74 8.75
N PRO A 79 2.49 -10.40 9.39
CA PRO A 79 2.54 -9.34 10.40
C PRO A 79 1.89 -8.02 9.99
N LEU A 80 2.20 -7.46 8.81
CA LEU A 80 1.58 -6.23 8.32
C LEU A 80 0.08 -6.39 8.10
N ALA A 81 -0.35 -7.49 7.47
CA ALA A 81 -1.77 -7.79 7.26
C ALA A 81 -2.55 -7.84 8.59
N ALA A 82 -1.97 -8.47 9.63
CA ALA A 82 -2.58 -8.53 10.95
C ALA A 82 -2.75 -7.13 11.58
N ARG A 83 -1.75 -6.26 11.44
CA ARG A 83 -1.81 -4.87 11.91
C ARG A 83 -2.88 -4.06 11.16
N ALA A 84 -2.97 -4.22 9.85
CA ALA A 84 -4.01 -3.56 9.04
C ALA A 84 -5.43 -3.98 9.46
N VAL A 85 -5.67 -5.28 9.65
CA VAL A 85 -6.97 -5.78 10.11
C VAL A 85 -7.33 -5.25 11.50
N ALA A 86 -6.35 -5.13 12.41
CA ALA A 86 -6.57 -4.56 13.74
C ALA A 86 -7.02 -3.08 13.69
N LEU A 87 -6.66 -2.33 12.63
CA LEU A 87 -7.13 -0.97 12.39
C LEU A 87 -8.52 -0.89 11.72
N GLY A 88 -9.10 -2.02 11.34
CA GLY A 88 -10.32 -2.09 10.53
C GLY A 88 -10.10 -1.85 9.04
N ALA A 89 -8.85 -1.95 8.56
CA ALA A 89 -8.52 -1.94 7.15
C ALA A 89 -8.68 -3.35 6.55
N HIS A 90 -8.78 -3.43 5.22
CA HIS A 90 -8.86 -4.66 4.45
C HIS A 90 -7.48 -5.09 3.98
N ALA A 91 -7.00 -6.25 4.43
CA ALA A 91 -5.76 -6.83 3.92
C ALA A 91 -6.05 -7.78 2.75
N LEU A 92 -5.31 -7.62 1.64
CA LEU A 92 -5.40 -8.47 0.45
C LEU A 92 -4.01 -8.99 0.06
N GLY A 93 -3.92 -10.30 -0.18
CA GLY A 93 -2.70 -10.94 -0.66
C GLY A 93 -2.50 -10.80 -2.17
N PRO A 94 -1.26 -10.82 -2.69
CA PRO A 94 -0.96 -10.71 -4.11
C PRO A 94 -1.00 -12.08 -4.83
N THR A 95 -2.13 -12.79 -4.74
CA THR A 95 -2.35 -14.13 -5.34
C THR A 95 -3.48 -14.16 -6.34
#